data_AF-A0A670Y1T0-F1
#
_entry.id   AF-A0A670Y1T0-F1
#
_cell.length_a   1.000
_cell.length_b   1.000
_cell.length_c   1.000
_cell.angle_alpha   90.00
_cell.angle_beta   90.00
_cell.angle_gamma   90.00
#
_symmetry.space_group_name_H-M   'P 1'
#
loop_
_entity.id
_entity.type
_entity.pdbx_description
1 polymer ?
#
loop_
_entity_poly.entity_id
_entity_poly.type
_entity_poly.pdbx_seq_one_letter_code
_entity_poly.pdbx_strand_id
1 'polypeptide(L)'
;LLDQRGNDWPKITELASGLSELGVFDLLRESGEPLSSATVAERLKTSLTGMQTLLEACVGLKVLKVEWKEGKGLYGNTEFADLFLAKSSPKSQYYTMKYYSEDVYPALQHLPEAVRDGKPPILSIYGTPSNEFYGPLSKEGVERFLNFMSEGWSLHGKDVVSAFDLSEFQLICDLGGSSGGLAKELISVYPNCTVKLFDLPGVVEISKKYNAFSDESQISFHAGGGVLAVDPVIDDKISGSLPAHLYCMIMLVICEGKSRKESEHRMLFQTAGFKDIQFKKGKILDIILARK
;
A
#
# COMPACT_ATOMS: atom_id res chain seq x y z
N LEU A 1 -2.85 0.70 -15.75
CA LEU A 1 -1.40 1.03 -15.78
C LEU A 1 -0.53 -0.16 -15.35
N LEU A 2 -0.96 -0.97 -14.37
CA LEU A 2 -0.26 -2.17 -13.89
C LEU A 2 -0.32 -3.39 -14.84
N ASP A 3 -1.23 -3.39 -15.82
CA ASP A 3 -1.53 -4.55 -16.67
C ASP A 3 -0.75 -4.59 -18.02
N GLN A 4 -0.07 -3.51 -18.40
CA GLN A 4 0.58 -3.41 -19.73
C GLN A 4 2.09 -3.71 -19.74
N ARG A 5 2.72 -4.01 -18.60
CA ARG A 5 4.20 -4.21 -18.49
C ARG A 5 4.61 -5.54 -17.86
N GLY A 6 3.82 -6.59 -18.05
CA GLY A 6 3.86 -7.84 -17.28
C GLY A 6 5.20 -8.59 -17.16
N ASN A 7 6.18 -8.35 -18.04
CA ASN A 7 7.48 -9.04 -17.99
C ASN A 7 8.65 -8.21 -17.41
N ASP A 8 8.50 -6.89 -17.26
CA ASP A 8 9.57 -6.02 -16.76
C ASP A 8 9.31 -5.52 -15.34
N TRP A 9 8.16 -5.87 -14.75
CA TRP A 9 7.76 -5.36 -13.44
C TRP A 9 8.80 -5.61 -12.33
N PRO A 10 9.36 -6.83 -12.13
CA PRO A 10 10.38 -7.03 -11.11
C PRO A 10 11.62 -6.15 -11.30
N LYS A 11 12.03 -5.92 -12.56
CA LYS A 11 13.18 -5.07 -12.91
C LYS A 11 12.87 -3.59 -12.68
N ILE A 12 11.64 -3.16 -12.98
CA ILE A 12 11.16 -1.81 -12.70
C ILE A 12 11.14 -1.59 -11.20
N THR A 13 10.64 -2.54 -10.41
CA THR A 13 10.56 -2.44 -8.94
C THR A 13 11.95 -2.32 -8.32
N GLU A 14 12.90 -3.16 -8.71
CA GLU A 14 14.27 -3.14 -8.16
C GLU A 14 15.03 -1.85 -8.53
N LEU A 15 15.06 -1.47 -9.81
CA LEU A 15 15.79 -0.27 -10.25
C LEU A 15 15.11 1.03 -9.82
N ALA A 16 13.77 1.08 -9.79
CA ALA A 16 13.04 2.22 -9.24
C ALA A 16 13.22 2.32 -7.72
N SER A 17 13.32 1.20 -7.00
CA SER A 17 13.64 1.22 -5.56
C SER A 17 15.01 1.86 -5.33
N GLY A 18 16.04 1.47 -6.10
CA GLY A 18 17.37 2.08 -6.02
C GLY A 18 17.38 3.60 -6.31
N LEU A 19 16.67 4.07 -7.35
CA LEU A 19 16.52 5.50 -7.63
C LEU A 19 15.80 6.25 -6.49
N SER A 20 14.77 5.62 -5.93
CA SER A 20 13.97 6.18 -4.84
C SER A 20 14.80 6.30 -3.56
N GLU A 21 15.57 5.27 -3.22
CA GLU A 21 16.47 5.25 -2.06
C GLU A 21 17.55 6.35 -2.16
N LEU A 22 18.10 6.54 -3.36
CA LEU A 22 19.08 7.60 -3.62
C LEU A 22 18.46 9.01 -3.69
N GLY A 23 17.13 9.15 -3.66
CA GLY A 23 16.45 10.45 -3.72
C GLY A 23 16.43 11.10 -5.11
N VAL A 24 16.62 10.33 -6.19
CA VAL A 24 16.68 10.87 -7.55
C VAL A 24 15.35 11.48 -7.98
N PHE A 25 14.24 10.78 -7.74
CA PHE A 25 12.92 11.26 -8.16
C PHE A 25 12.52 12.57 -7.48
N ASP A 26 12.83 12.71 -6.19
CA ASP A 26 12.59 13.94 -5.44
C ASP A 26 13.50 15.07 -5.94
N LEU A 27 14.79 14.80 -6.15
CA LEU A 27 15.71 15.80 -6.71
C LEU A 27 15.23 16.33 -8.07
N LEU A 28 14.80 15.43 -8.97
CA LEU A 28 14.31 15.82 -10.29
C LEU A 28 12.99 16.59 -10.21
N ARG A 29 12.09 16.21 -9.28
CA ARG A 29 10.83 16.90 -9.02
C ARG A 29 11.05 18.30 -8.47
N GLU A 30 11.89 18.42 -7.45
CA GLU A 30 12.26 19.69 -6.80
C GLU A 30 12.97 20.64 -7.75
N SER A 31 13.81 20.11 -8.64
CA SER A 31 14.52 20.93 -9.62
C SER A 31 13.60 21.59 -10.65
N GLY A 32 12.43 21.00 -10.92
CA GLY A 32 11.48 21.46 -11.95
C GLY A 32 11.97 21.36 -13.40
N GLU A 33 13.23 20.97 -13.62
CA GLU A 33 13.91 20.95 -14.92
C GLU A 33 14.77 19.69 -15.06
N PRO A 34 15.00 19.16 -16.28
CA PRO A 34 15.87 18.03 -16.50
C PRO A 34 17.33 18.30 -16.11
N LEU A 35 17.98 17.34 -15.43
CA LEU A 35 19.34 17.46 -14.92
C LEU A 35 20.32 16.52 -15.64
N SER A 36 21.57 16.94 -15.79
CA SER A 36 22.63 16.05 -16.29
C SER A 36 22.99 14.97 -15.27
N SER A 37 23.48 13.81 -15.72
CA SER A 37 23.96 12.73 -14.83
C SER A 37 25.04 13.22 -13.86
N ALA A 38 25.92 14.12 -14.29
CA ALA A 38 26.93 14.75 -13.44
C ALA A 38 26.32 15.60 -12.32
N THR A 39 25.31 16.41 -12.64
CA THR A 39 24.62 17.23 -11.64
C THR A 39 23.86 16.37 -10.63
N VAL A 40 23.19 15.31 -11.10
CA VAL A 40 22.48 14.37 -10.21
C VAL A 40 23.48 13.66 -9.29
N ALA A 41 24.58 13.15 -9.84
CA ALA A 41 25.60 12.45 -9.06
C ALA A 41 26.26 13.34 -8.01
N GLU A 42 26.58 14.59 -8.37
CA GLU A 42 27.15 15.58 -7.46
C GLU A 42 26.19 15.90 -6.30
N ARG A 43 24.93 16.21 -6.60
CA ARG A 43 23.93 16.61 -5.58
C ARG A 43 23.59 15.46 -4.63
N LEU A 44 23.56 14.23 -5.13
CA LEU A 44 23.26 13.03 -4.33
C LEU A 44 24.51 12.36 -3.76
N LYS A 45 25.70 12.92 -4.01
CA LYS A 45 26.99 12.41 -3.52
C LYS A 45 27.25 10.95 -3.93
N THR A 46 26.92 10.61 -5.17
CA THR A 46 27.13 9.27 -5.74
C THR A 46 28.25 9.28 -6.78
N SER A 47 28.70 8.10 -7.22
CA SER A 47 29.62 8.02 -8.34
C SER A 47 28.94 8.47 -9.65
N LEU A 48 29.68 9.20 -10.49
CA LEU A 48 29.19 9.61 -11.80
C LEU A 48 28.81 8.40 -12.65
N THR A 49 29.70 7.40 -12.72
CA THR A 49 29.48 6.19 -13.52
C THR A 49 28.26 5.42 -13.05
N GLY A 50 28.12 5.17 -11.75
CA GLY A 50 26.99 4.43 -11.21
C GLY A 50 25.66 5.16 -11.44
N MET A 51 25.64 6.48 -11.19
CA MET A 51 24.45 7.29 -11.44
C MET A 51 24.08 7.33 -12.92
N GLN A 52 25.05 7.51 -13.82
CA GLN A 52 24.80 7.51 -15.25
C GLN A 52 24.20 6.18 -15.72
N THR A 53 24.79 5.04 -15.32
CA THR A 53 24.27 3.71 -15.66
C THR A 53 22.84 3.51 -15.15
N LEU A 54 22.57 3.93 -13.91
CA LEU A 54 21.24 3.82 -13.31
C LEU A 54 20.20 4.68 -14.06
N LEU A 55 20.53 5.95 -14.34
CA LEU A 55 19.66 6.85 -15.08
C LEU A 55 19.36 6.33 -16.49
N GLU A 56 20.37 5.84 -17.22
CA GLU A 56 20.22 5.26 -18.55
C GLU A 56 19.33 4.00 -18.54
N ALA A 57 19.52 3.10 -17.57
CA ALA A 57 18.67 1.93 -17.40
C ALA A 57 17.20 2.34 -17.16
N CYS A 58 16.97 3.35 -16.32
CA CYS A 58 15.62 3.82 -15.99
C CYS A 58 14.96 4.63 -17.13
N VAL A 59 15.74 5.22 -18.03
CA VAL A 59 15.23 5.72 -19.32
C VAL A 59 14.81 4.55 -20.20
N GLY A 60 15.61 3.48 -20.29
CA GLY A 60 15.26 2.27 -21.03
C GLY A 60 13.96 1.61 -20.53
N LEU A 61 13.73 1.63 -19.21
CA LEU A 61 12.50 1.16 -18.57
C LEU A 61 11.33 2.15 -18.63
N LYS A 62 11.52 3.33 -19.23
CA LYS A 62 10.52 4.41 -19.35
C LYS A 62 10.00 4.88 -17.99
N VAL A 63 10.86 4.87 -16.98
CA VAL A 63 10.61 5.46 -15.66
C VAL A 63 11.10 6.91 -15.66
N LEU A 64 12.24 7.17 -16.30
CA LEU A 64 12.76 8.50 -16.58
C LEU A 64 12.63 8.82 -18.07
N LYS A 65 12.67 10.12 -18.38
CA LYS A 65 12.85 10.64 -19.74
C LYS A 65 14.23 11.26 -19.88
N VAL A 66 14.75 11.31 -21.10
CA VAL A 66 16.00 11.99 -21.43
C VAL A 66 15.77 12.95 -22.59
N GLU A 67 16.33 14.14 -22.48
CA GLU A 67 16.35 15.17 -23.50
C GLU A 67 17.81 15.46 -23.87
N TRP A 68 18.12 15.53 -25.16
CA TRP A 68 19.49 15.76 -25.63
C TRP A 68 19.67 17.23 -25.98
N LYS A 69 20.59 17.89 -25.27
CA LYS A 69 20.96 19.30 -25.52
C LYS A 69 22.47 19.43 -25.61
N GLU A 70 22.97 19.95 -26.73
CA GLU A 70 24.41 20.17 -26.96
C GLU A 70 25.27 18.91 -26.73
N GLY A 71 24.75 17.74 -27.12
CA GLY A 71 25.43 16.46 -26.94
C GLY A 71 25.41 15.91 -25.51
N LYS A 72 24.71 16.55 -24.57
CA LYS A 72 24.52 16.10 -23.19
C LYS A 72 23.10 15.60 -22.98
N GLY A 73 22.96 14.43 -22.34
CA GLY A 73 21.68 13.90 -21.88
C GLY A 73 21.24 14.59 -20.59
N LEU A 74 20.02 15.13 -20.59
CA LEU A 74 19.36 15.72 -19.44
C LEU A 74 18.17 14.84 -19.04
N TYR A 75 18.17 14.35 -17.82
CA TYR A 75 17.23 13.37 -17.30
C TYR A 75 16.14 14.06 -16.49
N GLY A 76 14.90 13.60 -16.63
CA GLY A 76 13.77 14.10 -15.85
C GLY A 76 12.79 12.98 -15.52
N ASN A 77 11.93 13.23 -14.54
CA ASN A 77 10.82 12.33 -14.24
C ASN A 77 9.88 12.22 -15.44
N THR A 78 9.36 11.02 -15.68
CA THR A 78 8.09 10.88 -16.40
C THR A 78 6.93 11.31 -15.48
N GLU A 79 5.75 11.59 -16.03
CA GLU A 79 4.55 11.87 -15.21
C GLU A 79 4.27 10.75 -14.19
N PHE A 80 4.51 9.50 -14.58
CA PHE A 80 4.38 8.34 -13.70
C PHE A 80 5.38 8.39 -12.55
N ALA A 81 6.67 8.59 -12.83
CA ALA A 81 7.69 8.64 -11.78
C ALA A 81 7.52 9.85 -10.86
N ASP A 82 7.15 11.00 -11.43
CA ASP A 82 6.90 12.21 -10.68
C ASP A 82 5.75 12.02 -9.68
N LEU A 83 4.65 11.43 -10.15
CA LEU A 83 3.44 11.28 -9.35
C LEU A 83 3.54 10.13 -8.32
N PHE A 84 4.15 9.00 -8.68
CA PHE A 84 4.09 7.78 -7.87
C PHE A 84 5.42 7.36 -7.24
N LEU A 85 6.58 7.84 -7.71
CA LEU A 85 7.88 7.38 -7.21
C LEU A 85 8.66 8.45 -6.42
N ALA A 86 8.39 9.74 -6.67
CA ALA A 86 8.91 10.81 -5.82
C ALA A 86 8.27 10.72 -4.42
N LYS A 87 9.08 10.64 -3.36
CA LYS A 87 8.59 10.50 -1.98
C LYS A 87 7.79 11.71 -1.53
N SER A 88 8.14 12.89 -2.04
CA SER A 88 7.48 14.16 -1.74
C SER A 88 6.12 14.33 -2.43
N SER A 89 5.73 13.42 -3.34
CA SER A 89 4.41 13.44 -3.97
C SER A 89 3.30 13.03 -2.99
N PRO A 90 2.13 13.70 -2.98
CA PRO A 90 0.99 13.26 -2.17
C PRO A 90 0.39 11.92 -2.60
N LYS A 91 0.75 11.42 -3.81
CA LYS A 91 0.34 10.10 -4.31
C LYS A 91 1.51 9.12 -4.40
N SER A 92 2.58 9.40 -3.65
CA SER A 92 3.77 8.55 -3.65
C SER A 92 3.41 7.11 -3.27
N GLN A 93 4.14 6.19 -3.89
CA GLN A 93 4.15 4.76 -3.61
C GLN A 93 5.58 4.32 -3.21
N TYR A 94 6.34 5.25 -2.63
CA TYR A 94 7.72 5.04 -2.19
C TYR A 94 7.81 3.91 -1.15
N TYR A 95 6.99 3.95 -0.11
CA TYR A 95 6.99 2.92 0.92
C TYR A 95 6.36 1.61 0.44
N THR A 96 5.42 1.65 -0.50
CA THR A 96 4.97 0.45 -1.24
C THR A 96 6.15 -0.20 -1.95
N MET A 97 6.92 0.55 -2.73
CA MET A 97 8.11 0.04 -3.42
C MET A 97 9.11 -0.55 -2.43
N LYS A 98 9.39 0.19 -1.34
CA LYS A 98 10.34 -0.19 -0.30
C LYS A 98 9.94 -1.48 0.42
N TYR A 99 8.66 -1.61 0.79
CA TYR A 99 8.14 -2.81 1.44
C TYR A 99 8.22 -4.03 0.53
N TYR A 100 7.92 -3.87 -0.77
CA TYR A 100 8.08 -4.95 -1.74
C TYR A 100 9.55 -5.36 -1.89
N SER A 101 10.48 -4.40 -1.95
CA SER A 101 11.90 -4.70 -2.09
C SER A 101 12.55 -5.31 -0.85
N GLU A 102 12.22 -4.80 0.34
CA GLU A 102 12.88 -5.19 1.59
C GLU A 102 12.20 -6.36 2.31
N ASP A 103 10.88 -6.53 2.15
CA ASP A 103 10.13 -7.54 2.89
C ASP A 103 9.54 -8.62 1.97
N VAL A 104 8.79 -8.22 0.92
CA VAL A 104 8.05 -9.16 0.07
C VAL A 104 8.98 -10.01 -0.80
N TYR A 105 9.93 -9.40 -1.55
CA TYR A 105 10.81 -10.15 -2.45
C TYR A 105 11.72 -11.15 -1.72
N PRO A 106 12.35 -10.79 -0.57
CA PRO A 106 13.07 -11.77 0.23
C PRO A 106 12.17 -12.92 0.70
N ALA A 107 10.95 -12.62 1.18
CA ALA A 107 10.01 -13.65 1.63
C ALA A 107 9.60 -14.61 0.48
N LEU A 108 9.45 -14.10 -0.75
CA LEU A 108 9.13 -14.90 -1.93
C LEU A 108 10.22 -15.91 -2.30
N GLN A 109 11.48 -15.73 -1.86
CA GLN A 109 12.53 -16.74 -2.05
C GLN A 109 12.25 -18.04 -1.28
N HIS A 110 11.38 -17.98 -0.26
CA HIS A 110 10.97 -19.11 0.58
C HIS A 110 9.59 -19.66 0.19
N LEU A 111 9.13 -19.32 -1.02
CA LEU A 111 7.81 -19.74 -1.49
C LEU A 111 7.64 -21.27 -1.53
N PRO A 112 8.62 -22.08 -2.00
CA PRO A 112 8.48 -23.54 -1.98
C PRO A 112 8.22 -24.10 -0.58
N GLU A 113 8.88 -23.57 0.45
CA GLU A 113 8.69 -23.96 1.85
C GLU A 113 7.31 -23.54 2.34
N ALA A 114 6.90 -22.30 2.06
CA ALA A 114 5.57 -21.79 2.41
C ALA A 114 4.44 -22.64 1.82
N VAL A 115 4.60 -23.10 0.58
CA VAL A 115 3.63 -23.98 -0.10
C VAL A 115 3.62 -25.39 0.50
N ARG A 116 4.77 -25.93 0.91
CA ARG A 116 4.84 -27.26 1.55
C ARG A 116 4.22 -27.25 2.95
N ASP A 117 4.52 -26.21 3.72
CA ASP A 117 4.18 -26.17 5.16
C ASP A 117 2.84 -25.46 5.43
N GLY A 118 2.36 -24.66 4.48
CA GLY A 118 1.15 -23.84 4.63
C GLY A 118 1.28 -22.73 5.68
N LYS A 119 2.51 -22.31 5.98
CA LYS A 119 2.83 -21.31 7.02
C LYS A 119 3.73 -20.21 6.45
N PRO A 120 3.57 -18.95 6.91
CA PRO A 120 4.37 -17.84 6.42
C PRO A 120 5.83 -17.94 6.88
N PRO A 121 6.81 -18.04 5.96
CA PRO A 121 8.23 -18.09 6.27
C PRO A 121 8.75 -16.76 6.84
N ILE A 122 8.04 -15.63 6.70
CA ILE A 122 8.48 -14.37 7.33
C ILE A 122 8.65 -14.52 8.86
N LEU A 123 7.85 -15.39 9.49
CA LEU A 123 7.96 -15.71 10.92
C LEU A 123 9.26 -16.41 11.28
N SER A 124 9.86 -17.17 10.35
CA SER A 124 11.16 -17.83 10.53
C SER A 124 12.36 -16.98 10.07
N ILE A 125 12.16 -16.05 9.12
CA ILE A 125 13.20 -15.15 8.59
C ILE A 125 13.55 -14.01 9.57
N TYR A 126 12.55 -13.40 10.21
CA TYR A 126 12.76 -12.24 11.10
C TYR A 126 12.74 -12.58 12.61
N GLY A 127 12.28 -13.77 12.97
CA GLY A 127 12.51 -14.35 14.29
C GLY A 127 11.55 -13.95 15.42
N THR A 128 11.59 -14.80 16.45
CA THR A 128 10.67 -14.99 17.60
C THR A 128 9.26 -15.52 17.23
N PRO A 129 8.87 -16.71 17.72
CA PRO A 129 7.50 -17.17 17.66
C PRO A 129 6.62 -16.18 18.42
N SER A 130 5.83 -15.42 17.69
CA SER A 130 4.88 -14.46 18.22
C SER A 130 3.54 -14.76 17.55
N ASN A 131 2.48 -14.81 18.34
CA ASN A 131 1.11 -14.92 17.80
C ASN A 131 0.64 -13.59 17.17
N GLU A 132 1.45 -12.53 17.25
CA GLU A 132 1.17 -11.20 16.72
C GLU A 132 1.97 -10.97 15.44
N PHE A 133 1.29 -10.47 14.41
CA PHE A 133 1.89 -10.14 13.11
C PHE A 133 3.09 -9.19 13.22
N TYR A 134 3.04 -8.23 14.14
CA TYR A 134 4.10 -7.23 14.35
C TYR A 134 5.18 -7.67 15.35
N GLY A 135 4.95 -8.69 16.16
CA GLY A 135 5.90 -9.10 17.21
C GLY A 135 7.29 -9.50 16.70
N PRO A 136 7.42 -10.11 15.49
CA PRO A 136 8.71 -10.38 14.86
C PRO A 136 9.39 -9.16 14.21
N LEU A 137 8.68 -8.04 14.02
CA LEU A 137 9.21 -6.91 13.26
C LEU A 137 9.97 -5.93 14.16
N SER A 138 11.09 -5.40 13.66
CA SER A 138 11.74 -4.25 14.31
C SER A 138 10.84 -3.03 14.25
N LYS A 139 11.12 -2.01 15.07
CA LYS A 139 10.38 -0.75 15.04
C LYS A 139 10.38 -0.11 13.65
N GLU A 140 11.51 -0.14 12.96
CA GLU A 140 11.65 0.33 11.57
C GLU A 140 10.81 -0.51 10.60
N GLY A 141 10.71 -1.83 10.82
CA GLY A 141 9.84 -2.71 10.04
C GLY A 141 8.36 -2.40 10.23
N VAL A 142 7.94 -2.14 11.48
CA VAL A 142 6.57 -1.68 11.79
C VAL A 142 6.31 -0.34 11.09
N GLU A 143 7.18 0.65 11.23
CA GLU A 143 7.03 1.95 10.58
C GLU A 143 6.96 1.83 9.04
N ARG A 144 7.79 0.97 8.43
CA ARG A 144 7.75 0.71 6.99
C ARG A 144 6.41 0.08 6.57
N PHE A 145 5.91 -0.90 7.31
CA PHE A 145 4.60 -1.51 7.06
C PHE A 145 3.45 -0.49 7.19
N LEU A 146 3.43 0.32 8.25
CA LEU A 146 2.39 1.32 8.48
C LEU A 146 2.37 2.39 7.38
N ASN A 147 3.54 2.79 6.87
CA ASN A 147 3.63 3.72 5.75
C ASN A 147 3.17 3.08 4.43
N PHE A 148 3.56 1.82 4.16
CA PHE A 148 3.07 1.06 3.02
C PHE A 148 1.53 0.96 3.01
N MET A 149 0.93 0.58 4.14
CA MET A 149 -0.52 0.50 4.27
C MET A 149 -1.18 1.87 4.05
N SER A 150 -0.56 2.96 4.54
CA SER A 150 -1.09 4.31 4.35
C SER A 150 -1.07 4.76 2.89
N GLU A 151 0.01 4.49 2.15
CA GLU A 151 0.17 4.95 0.77
C GLU A 151 -0.88 4.35 -0.17
N GLY A 152 -1.32 3.11 0.09
CA GLY A 152 -2.39 2.48 -0.69
C GLY A 152 -3.70 3.27 -0.69
N TRP A 153 -4.03 3.91 0.44
CA TRP A 153 -5.24 4.72 0.57
C TRP A 153 -5.21 6.01 -0.26
N SER A 154 -4.02 6.57 -0.55
CA SER A 154 -3.90 7.76 -1.41
C SER A 154 -4.37 7.54 -2.85
N LEU A 155 -4.41 6.28 -3.31
CA LEU A 155 -4.80 5.92 -4.66
C LEU A 155 -6.25 5.46 -4.77
N HIS A 156 -6.75 4.75 -3.76
CA HIS A 156 -8.02 4.03 -3.83
C HIS A 156 -8.97 4.33 -2.67
N GLY A 157 -8.51 5.03 -1.64
CA GLY A 157 -9.31 5.28 -0.43
C GLY A 157 -10.59 6.03 -0.72
N LYS A 158 -10.56 7.08 -1.56
CA LYS A 158 -11.77 7.79 -1.99
C LYS A 158 -12.78 6.88 -2.72
N ASP A 159 -12.30 6.03 -3.63
CA ASP A 159 -13.15 5.07 -4.37
C ASP A 159 -13.80 4.07 -3.40
N VAL A 160 -13.05 3.63 -2.38
CA VAL A 160 -13.52 2.69 -1.34
C VAL A 160 -14.58 3.33 -0.44
N VAL A 161 -14.31 4.50 0.16
CA VAL A 161 -15.23 5.13 1.11
C VAL A 161 -16.50 5.65 0.45
N SER A 162 -16.43 5.95 -0.86
CA SER A 162 -17.58 6.41 -1.65
C SER A 162 -18.33 5.26 -2.33
N ALA A 163 -17.88 4.00 -2.14
CA ALA A 163 -18.50 2.85 -2.77
C ALA A 163 -19.96 2.70 -2.29
N PHE A 164 -20.25 2.95 -1.02
CA PHE A 164 -21.60 3.03 -0.48
C PHE A 164 -21.85 4.42 0.09
N ASP A 165 -23.12 4.81 0.20
CA ASP A 165 -23.45 6.02 0.96
C ASP A 165 -23.34 5.70 2.46
N LEU A 166 -22.32 6.27 3.10
CA LEU A 166 -22.05 6.12 4.53
C LEU A 166 -22.52 7.33 5.34
N SER A 167 -23.24 8.28 4.74
CA SER A 167 -23.63 9.56 5.38
C SER A 167 -24.51 9.39 6.63
N GLU A 168 -25.22 8.27 6.75
CA GLU A 168 -26.01 7.93 7.94
C GLU A 168 -25.14 7.59 9.17
N PHE A 169 -23.86 7.22 8.96
CA PHE A 169 -22.95 6.81 10.03
C PHE A 169 -22.14 8.00 10.55
N GLN A 170 -22.65 8.64 11.60
CA GLN A 170 -21.96 9.74 12.27
C GLN A 170 -20.75 9.30 13.10
N LEU A 171 -20.71 8.04 13.53
CA LEU A 171 -19.58 7.45 14.25
C LEU A 171 -19.11 6.22 13.49
N ILE A 172 -17.84 6.24 13.07
CA ILE A 172 -17.20 5.13 12.36
C ILE A 172 -16.02 4.66 13.20
N CYS A 173 -15.93 3.36 13.43
CA CYS A 173 -14.76 2.74 14.07
C CYS A 173 -13.94 2.00 13.01
N ASP A 174 -12.69 2.43 12.80
CA ASP A 174 -11.75 1.78 11.90
C ASP A 174 -10.94 0.74 12.70
N LEU A 175 -11.29 -0.53 12.53
CA LEU A 175 -10.71 -1.66 13.26
C LEU A 175 -9.49 -2.19 12.50
N GLY A 176 -8.29 -2.06 13.09
CA GLY A 176 -7.03 -2.25 12.37
C GLY A 176 -6.68 -1.05 11.47
N GLY A 177 -7.11 0.15 11.88
CA GLY A 177 -6.99 1.37 11.08
C GLY A 177 -5.56 1.87 10.87
N SER A 178 -4.56 1.23 11.49
CA SER A 178 -3.14 1.51 11.26
C SER A 178 -2.80 2.99 11.50
N SER A 179 -2.02 3.59 10.61
CA SER A 179 -1.67 5.01 10.61
C SER A 179 -2.83 5.97 10.29
N GLY A 180 -4.06 5.46 10.07
CA GLY A 180 -5.26 6.25 9.85
C GLY A 180 -5.45 6.77 8.42
N GLY A 181 -4.80 6.15 7.43
CA GLY A 181 -4.92 6.56 6.02
C GLY A 181 -6.37 6.52 5.50
N LEU A 182 -7.11 5.44 5.77
CA LEU A 182 -8.53 5.34 5.39
C LEU A 182 -9.41 6.32 6.16
N ALA A 183 -9.14 6.52 7.45
CA ALA A 183 -9.84 7.50 8.28
C ALA A 183 -9.73 8.94 7.73
N LYS A 184 -8.57 9.32 7.18
CA LYS A 184 -8.39 10.62 6.51
C LYS A 184 -9.30 10.77 5.28
N GLU A 185 -9.44 9.70 4.50
CA GLU A 185 -10.34 9.70 3.35
C GLU A 185 -11.81 9.76 3.78
N LEU A 186 -12.17 9.03 4.86
CA LEU A 186 -13.52 9.08 5.44
C LEU A 186 -13.92 10.48 5.87
N ILE A 187 -13.10 11.19 6.67
CA ILE A 187 -13.43 12.55 7.13
C ILE A 187 -13.39 13.57 5.99
N SER A 188 -12.61 13.33 4.94
CA SER A 188 -12.56 14.17 3.74
C SER A 188 -13.86 14.08 2.93
N VAL A 189 -14.44 12.89 2.81
CA VAL A 189 -15.70 12.65 2.08
C VAL A 189 -16.93 12.94 2.96
N TYR A 190 -16.86 12.61 4.24
CA TYR A 190 -17.93 12.75 5.23
C TYR A 190 -17.48 13.65 6.39
N PRO A 191 -17.42 14.98 6.21
CA PRO A 191 -16.84 15.90 7.21
C PRO A 191 -17.60 15.96 8.54
N ASN A 192 -18.83 15.44 8.57
CA ASN A 192 -19.67 15.40 9.78
C ASN A 192 -19.53 14.08 10.57
N CYS A 193 -18.75 13.11 10.08
CA CYS A 193 -18.51 11.88 10.81
C CYS A 193 -17.34 12.03 11.80
N THR A 194 -17.39 11.26 12.88
CA THR A 194 -16.27 11.04 13.79
C THR A 194 -15.70 9.67 13.51
N VAL A 195 -14.40 9.59 13.26
CA VAL A 195 -13.70 8.31 13.07
C VAL A 195 -12.85 7.98 14.29
N LYS A 196 -13.07 6.81 14.89
CA LYS A 196 -12.26 6.27 15.98
C LYS A 196 -11.36 5.16 15.45
N LEU A 197 -10.06 5.32 15.59
CA LEU A 197 -9.07 4.32 15.19
C LEU A 197 -8.84 3.33 16.34
N PHE A 198 -8.96 2.04 16.04
CA PHE A 198 -8.60 0.96 16.97
C PHE A 198 -7.50 0.12 16.36
N ASP A 199 -6.39 -0.03 17.09
CA ASP A 199 -5.26 -0.86 16.69
C ASP A 199 -4.51 -1.35 17.95
N LEU A 200 -3.45 -2.13 17.76
CA LEU A 200 -2.58 -2.58 18.84
C LEU A 200 -1.88 -1.39 19.53
N PRO A 201 -1.59 -1.45 20.84
CA PRO A 201 -1.05 -0.31 21.59
C PRO A 201 0.17 0.35 20.96
N GLY A 202 1.16 -0.44 20.52
CA GLY A 202 2.38 0.07 19.87
C GLY A 202 2.11 0.78 18.53
N VAL A 203 1.11 0.31 17.77
CA VAL A 203 0.70 0.96 16.51
C VAL A 203 0.00 2.28 16.79
N VAL A 204 -0.86 2.34 17.81
CA VAL A 204 -1.54 3.57 18.24
C VAL A 204 -0.53 4.62 18.69
N GLU A 205 0.48 4.24 19.47
CA GLU A 205 1.55 5.15 19.91
C GLU A 205 2.35 5.76 18.76
N ILE A 206 2.69 4.95 17.75
CA ILE A 206 3.36 5.43 16.53
C ILE A 206 2.43 6.35 15.74
N SER A 207 1.18 5.94 15.55
CA SER A 207 0.19 6.65 14.72
C SER A 207 -0.24 8.00 15.29
N LYS A 208 -0.27 8.15 16.62
CA LYS A 208 -0.49 9.45 17.29
C LYS A 208 0.60 10.48 16.98
N LYS A 209 1.81 10.08 16.56
CA LYS A 209 2.85 11.02 16.13
C LYS A 209 2.57 11.64 14.76
N TYR A 210 1.82 10.93 13.92
CA TYR A 210 1.52 11.35 12.55
C TYR A 210 0.18 12.07 12.41
N ASN A 211 -0.68 12.01 13.44
CA ASN A 211 -2.02 12.56 13.38
C ASN A 211 -2.41 13.27 14.68
N ALA A 212 -2.91 14.50 14.55
CA ALA A 212 -3.52 15.23 15.66
C ALA A 212 -5.03 14.89 15.73
N PHE A 213 -5.37 13.72 16.28
CA PHE A 213 -6.76 13.39 16.60
C PHE A 213 -7.04 13.76 18.07
N SER A 214 -8.12 14.50 18.33
CA SER A 214 -8.56 14.86 19.68
C SER A 214 -9.53 13.80 20.24
N ASP A 215 -9.31 13.39 21.49
CA ASP A 215 -10.21 12.49 22.22
C ASP A 215 -11.37 13.31 22.81
N GLU A 216 -12.49 13.46 22.07
CA GLU A 216 -13.73 13.95 22.65
C GLU A 216 -14.71 12.80 22.92
N SER A 217 -15.15 12.69 24.17
CA SER A 217 -16.13 11.69 24.58
C SER A 217 -17.56 12.23 24.43
N GLN A 218 -18.30 11.71 23.46
CA GLN A 218 -19.76 11.81 23.42
C GLN A 218 -20.36 10.41 23.40
N ILE A 219 -21.30 10.14 24.31
CA ILE A 219 -22.04 8.88 24.36
C ILE A 219 -23.32 9.06 23.54
N SER A 220 -23.50 8.24 22.51
CA SER A 220 -24.72 8.20 21.70
C SER A 220 -25.25 6.75 21.60
N PHE A 221 -26.57 6.61 21.51
CA PHE A 221 -27.24 5.32 21.30
C PHE A 221 -27.77 5.28 19.87
N HIS A 222 -27.40 4.24 19.12
CA HIS A 222 -27.88 4.01 17.75
C HIS A 222 -28.48 2.60 17.66
N ALA A 223 -29.70 2.49 17.12
CA ALA A 223 -30.27 1.22 16.70
C ALA A 223 -29.83 0.93 15.26
N GLY A 224 -29.46 -0.32 14.99
CA GLY A 224 -28.86 -0.73 13.73
C GLY A 224 -27.35 -0.50 13.68
N GLY A 225 -26.76 -0.73 12.52
CA GLY A 225 -25.32 -0.53 12.29
C GLY A 225 -24.86 -1.33 11.08
N GLY A 226 -23.60 -1.17 10.71
CA GLY A 226 -23.02 -1.94 9.62
C GLY A 226 -21.54 -2.18 9.79
N VAL A 227 -21.06 -3.19 9.08
CA VAL A 227 -19.64 -3.45 8.87
C VAL A 227 -19.35 -3.22 7.40
N LEU A 228 -18.43 -2.30 7.14
CA LEU A 228 -17.82 -2.13 5.83
C LEU A 228 -16.51 -2.92 5.82
N ALA A 229 -16.47 -4.01 5.05
CA ALA A 229 -15.23 -4.76 4.82
C ALA A 229 -14.66 -4.40 3.44
N VAL A 230 -13.34 -4.28 3.38
CA VAL A 230 -12.58 -3.92 2.18
C VAL A 230 -11.53 -5.00 1.97
N ASP A 231 -11.68 -5.81 0.94
CA ASP A 231 -10.84 -7.00 0.68
C ASP A 231 -10.86 -7.33 -0.82
N PRO A 232 -9.81 -7.89 -1.44
CA PRO A 232 -9.92 -8.44 -2.78
C PRO A 232 -10.81 -9.68 -2.73
N VAL A 233 -11.95 -9.69 -3.44
CA VAL A 233 -12.86 -10.85 -3.46
C VAL A 233 -12.52 -11.74 -4.65
N ILE A 234 -12.30 -13.03 -4.37
CA ILE A 234 -12.01 -14.04 -5.39
C ILE A 234 -13.30 -14.36 -6.15
N ASP A 235 -13.27 -14.26 -7.48
CA ASP A 235 -14.41 -14.65 -8.32
C ASP A 235 -14.55 -16.16 -8.39
N ASP A 236 -15.75 -16.64 -8.69
CA ASP A 236 -16.02 -18.08 -8.80
C ASP A 236 -15.22 -18.75 -9.93
N LYS A 237 -14.78 -17.99 -10.93
CA LYS A 237 -13.91 -18.44 -12.02
C LYS A 237 -12.45 -18.08 -11.70
N ILE A 238 -11.64 -19.10 -11.42
CA ILE A 238 -10.21 -18.97 -11.06
C ILE A 238 -9.43 -18.10 -12.04
N SER A 239 -9.72 -18.21 -13.35
CA SER A 239 -9.03 -17.45 -14.40
C SER A 239 -9.32 -15.95 -14.42
N GLY A 240 -10.39 -15.49 -13.74
CA GLY A 240 -10.76 -14.07 -13.70
C GLY A 240 -10.05 -13.26 -12.62
N SER A 241 -9.38 -13.91 -11.66
CA SER A 241 -8.93 -13.25 -10.41
C SER A 241 -7.42 -13.37 -10.16
N LEU A 242 -6.59 -13.32 -11.21
CA LEU A 242 -5.12 -13.40 -11.06
C LEU A 242 -4.56 -12.41 -10.01
N PRO A 243 -4.98 -11.13 -9.95
CA PRO A 243 -4.51 -10.21 -8.91
C PRO A 243 -4.85 -10.67 -7.49
N ALA A 244 -6.06 -11.19 -7.25
CA ALA A 244 -6.47 -11.71 -5.94
C ALA A 244 -5.68 -12.98 -5.56
N HIS A 245 -5.40 -13.86 -6.53
CA HIS A 245 -4.56 -15.03 -6.29
C HIS A 245 -3.11 -14.65 -5.99
N LEU A 246 -2.53 -13.68 -6.71
CA LEU A 246 -1.19 -13.16 -6.39
C LEU A 246 -1.16 -12.51 -5.00
N TYR A 247 -2.22 -11.80 -4.61
CA TYR A 247 -2.36 -11.26 -3.27
C TYR A 247 -2.39 -12.38 -2.21
N CYS A 248 -3.16 -13.46 -2.42
CA CYS A 248 -3.14 -14.64 -1.55
C CYS A 248 -1.75 -15.27 -1.44
N MET A 249 -0.97 -15.29 -2.53
CA MET A 249 0.41 -15.80 -2.50
C MET A 249 1.33 -14.92 -1.66
N ILE A 250 1.18 -13.60 -1.76
CA ILE A 250 1.89 -12.64 -0.91
C ILE A 250 1.46 -12.81 0.55
N MET A 251 0.16 -12.96 0.82
CA MET A 251 -0.34 -13.27 2.16
C MET A 251 0.26 -14.57 2.69
N LEU A 252 0.26 -15.66 1.92
CA LEU A 252 0.83 -16.95 2.34
C LEU A 252 2.28 -16.81 2.82
N VAL A 253 3.07 -15.92 2.20
CA VAL A 253 4.48 -15.77 2.59
C VAL A 253 4.70 -14.77 3.73
N ILE A 254 3.73 -13.89 4.01
CA ILE A 254 3.86 -12.77 4.97
C ILE A 254 2.99 -12.94 6.22
N CYS A 255 1.80 -13.50 6.11
CA CYS A 255 0.87 -13.61 7.23
C CYS A 255 0.00 -14.86 7.14
N GLU A 256 -0.66 -15.18 8.26
CA GLU A 256 -1.70 -16.18 8.25
C GLU A 256 -2.99 -15.55 7.72
N GLY A 257 -3.35 -15.85 6.48
CA GLY A 257 -4.57 -15.33 5.88
C GLY A 257 -4.77 -15.75 4.43
N LYS A 258 -5.96 -15.43 3.91
CA LYS A 258 -6.33 -15.59 2.51
C LYS A 258 -7.43 -14.61 2.14
N SER A 259 -7.45 -14.19 0.88
CA SER A 259 -8.66 -13.64 0.27
C SER A 259 -9.73 -14.72 0.16
N ARG A 260 -10.99 -14.32 0.14
CA ARG A 260 -12.13 -15.22 0.18
C ARG A 260 -13.05 -14.96 -1.01
N LYS A 261 -13.86 -15.96 -1.33
CA LYS A 261 -14.96 -15.80 -2.29
C LYS A 261 -16.09 -14.99 -1.69
N GLU A 262 -16.94 -14.43 -2.54
CA GLU A 262 -18.17 -13.76 -2.11
C GLU A 262 -19.03 -14.66 -1.20
N SER A 263 -19.18 -15.93 -1.55
CA SER A 263 -19.94 -16.91 -0.76
C SER A 263 -19.37 -17.15 0.64
N GLU A 264 -18.04 -17.19 0.77
CA GLU A 264 -17.36 -17.30 2.07
C GLU A 264 -17.56 -16.04 2.91
N HIS A 265 -17.43 -14.84 2.33
CA HIS A 265 -17.75 -13.59 3.04
C HIS A 265 -19.20 -13.54 3.49
N ARG A 266 -20.15 -13.91 2.63
CA ARG A 266 -21.58 -13.97 3.00
C ARG A 266 -21.80 -14.89 4.19
N MET A 267 -21.21 -16.09 4.18
CA MET A 267 -21.31 -17.04 5.28
C MET A 267 -20.76 -16.46 6.60
N LEU A 268 -19.60 -15.78 6.56
CA LEU A 268 -19.01 -15.15 7.74
C LEU A 268 -19.92 -14.07 8.34
N PHE A 269 -20.43 -13.17 7.51
CA PHE A 269 -21.34 -12.11 7.96
C PHE A 269 -22.66 -12.66 8.51
N GLN A 270 -23.25 -13.65 7.84
CA GLN A 270 -24.48 -14.30 8.29
C GLN A 270 -24.30 -15.02 9.62
N THR A 271 -23.19 -15.74 9.78
CA THR A 271 -22.85 -16.44 11.04
C THR A 271 -22.67 -15.46 12.19
N ALA A 272 -22.09 -14.29 11.92
CA ALA A 272 -21.96 -13.20 12.88
C ALA A 272 -23.28 -12.43 13.14
N GLY A 273 -24.37 -12.80 12.46
CA GLY A 273 -25.71 -12.23 12.65
C GLY A 273 -25.99 -10.95 11.87
N PHE A 274 -25.15 -10.61 10.88
CA PHE A 274 -25.44 -9.53 9.94
C PHE A 274 -26.40 -10.00 8.83
N LYS A 275 -27.14 -9.03 8.30
CA LYS A 275 -28.13 -9.14 7.23
C LYS A 275 -27.79 -8.15 6.11
N ASP A 276 -28.58 -8.17 5.04
CA ASP A 276 -28.51 -7.19 3.94
C ASP A 276 -27.10 -6.97 3.37
N ILE A 277 -26.41 -8.08 3.07
CA ILE A 277 -25.01 -8.08 2.64
C ILE A 277 -24.92 -7.72 1.15
N GLN A 278 -24.30 -6.57 0.87
CA GLN A 278 -24.12 -6.01 -0.46
C GLN A 278 -22.64 -6.00 -0.85
N PHE A 279 -22.37 -6.23 -2.13
CA PHE A 279 -21.03 -6.27 -2.70
C PHE A 279 -20.91 -5.23 -3.81
N LYS A 280 -19.79 -4.51 -3.83
CA LYS A 280 -19.40 -3.64 -4.94
C LYS A 280 -17.99 -3.98 -5.36
N LYS A 281 -17.83 -4.32 -6.64
CA LYS A 281 -16.53 -4.54 -7.25
C LYS A 281 -15.79 -3.23 -7.40
N GLY A 282 -14.55 -3.19 -6.92
CA GLY A 282 -13.65 -2.06 -7.13
C GLY A 282 -12.59 -2.36 -8.19
N LYS A 283 -11.59 -1.48 -8.28
CA LYS A 283 -10.46 -1.65 -9.22
C LYS A 283 -9.39 -2.61 -8.70
N ILE A 284 -9.16 -2.60 -7.39
CA ILE A 284 -8.14 -3.40 -6.70
C ILE A 284 -8.75 -4.08 -5.48
N LEU A 285 -9.47 -3.31 -4.67
CA LEU A 285 -10.18 -3.80 -3.50
C LEU A 285 -11.67 -3.81 -3.78
N ASP A 286 -12.36 -4.86 -3.35
CA ASP A 286 -13.81 -4.93 -3.38
C ASP A 286 -14.37 -4.47 -2.03
N ILE A 287 -15.59 -3.96 -2.05
CA ILE A 287 -16.22 -3.34 -0.88
C ILE A 287 -17.49 -4.12 -0.56
N ILE A 288 -17.60 -4.54 0.70
CA ILE A 288 -18.71 -5.34 1.21
C ILE A 288 -19.35 -4.57 2.35
N LEU A 289 -20.66 -4.29 2.24
CA LEU A 289 -21.43 -3.66 3.30
C LEU A 289 -22.44 -4.66 3.85
N ALA A 290 -22.33 -4.99 5.13
CA ALA A 290 -23.28 -5.83 5.86
C ALA A 290 -23.93 -5.02 6.98
N ARG A 291 -25.24 -5.18 7.20
CA ARG A 291 -26.02 -4.38 8.16
C ARG A 291 -26.67 -5.24 9.23
N LYS A 292 -27.06 -4.63 10.35
CA LYS A 292 -27.76 -5.31 11.43
C LYS A 292 -29.01 -4.54 11.84
#